data_AF-A0A4P2VG55-F1
#
_entry.id   AF-A0A4P2VG55-F1
#
_cell.length_a   1.000
_cell.length_b   1.000
_cell.length_c   1.000
_cell.angle_alpha   90.00
_cell.angle_beta   90.00
_cell.angle_gamma   90.00
#
_symmetry.space_group_name_H-M   'P 1'
#
loop_
_entity.id
_entity.type
_entity.pdbx_description
1 polymer ?
#
loop_
_entity_poly.entity_id
_entity_poly.type
_entity_poly.pdbx_seq_one_letter_code
_entity_poly.pdbx_strand_id
1 'polypeptide(L)'
;MADAEVGRYVLEERNGRLILSYYGGGGRMQVASTDARHRHWLAAAGVKGEVPATLAEIDEVAKLFVAVRLLPYARSGRALADVLREMSDFELHYWYYAILRHGMRAVGAMKKLYGI
;
A
#
# COMPACT_ATOMS: atom_id res chain seq x y z
N MET A 1 3.23 12.18 -24.96
CA MET A 1 4.44 12.07 -24.13
C MET A 1 4.41 10.72 -23.45
N ALA A 2 5.45 9.90 -23.60
CA ALA A 2 5.56 8.67 -22.81
C ALA A 2 5.75 9.06 -21.34
N ASP A 3 5.00 8.43 -20.45
CA ASP A 3 5.13 8.61 -19.01
C ASP A 3 6.52 8.10 -18.58
N ALA A 4 7.34 8.95 -17.97
CA ALA A 4 8.71 8.61 -17.64
C ALA A 4 8.75 7.82 -16.33
N GLU A 5 9.23 6.57 -16.37
CA GLU A 5 9.48 5.79 -15.16
C GLU A 5 10.61 6.44 -14.36
N VAL A 6 10.29 6.96 -13.16
CA VAL A 6 11.28 7.58 -12.26
C VAL A 6 11.82 6.59 -11.22
N GLY A 7 11.25 5.38 -11.18
CA GLY A 7 11.59 4.31 -10.25
C GLY A 7 10.51 3.24 -10.22
N ARG A 8 10.51 2.40 -9.18
CA ARG A 8 9.50 1.35 -8.96
C ARG A 8 9.30 1.05 -7.48
N TYR A 9 8.10 0.61 -7.14
CA TYR A 9 7.75 0.08 -5.83
C TYR A 9 7.75 -1.45 -5.88
N VAL A 10 8.44 -2.10 -4.95
CA VAL A 10 8.59 -3.55 -4.90
C VAL A 10 8.26 -4.05 -3.50
N LEU A 11 7.42 -5.08 -3.42
CA LEU A 11 7.11 -5.80 -2.20
C LEU A 11 8.06 -7.00 -2.05
N GLU A 12 9.05 -6.86 -1.19
CA GLU A 12 10.06 -7.88 -0.93
C GLU A 12 9.78 -8.63 0.37
N GLU A 13 10.08 -9.91 0.43
CA GLU A 13 10.04 -10.66 1.69
C GLU A 13 11.44 -10.80 2.29
N ARG A 14 11.60 -10.38 3.55
CA ARG A 14 12.86 -10.50 4.30
C ARG A 14 12.57 -10.76 5.77
N ASN A 15 13.20 -11.78 6.35
CA ASN A 15 13.11 -12.11 7.78
C ASN A 15 11.66 -12.19 8.31
N GLY A 16 10.76 -12.84 7.55
CA GLY A 16 9.34 -12.98 7.93
C GLY A 16 8.50 -11.69 7.80
N ARG A 17 9.02 -10.66 7.12
CA ARG A 17 8.30 -9.41 6.85
C ARG A 17 8.14 -9.19 5.36
N LEU A 18 7.01 -8.60 4.96
CA LEU A 18 6.87 -7.96 3.65
C LEU A 18 7.30 -6.51 3.80
N ILE A 19 8.22 -6.09 2.95
CA ILE A 19 8.83 -4.77 2.95
C ILE A 19 8.48 -4.14 1.61
N LEU A 20 7.71 -3.06 1.65
CA LEU A 20 7.51 -2.20 0.50
C LEU A 20 8.71 -1.28 0.36
N SER A 21 9.48 -1.46 -0.70
CA SER A 21 10.66 -0.65 -1.03
C SER A 21 10.39 0.17 -2.29
N TYR A 22 10.84 1.42 -2.30
CA TYR A 22 11.00 2.22 -3.51
C TYR A 22 12.43 2.09 -4.02
N TYR A 23 12.59 1.86 -5.33
CA TYR A 23 13.86 1.81 -6.05
C TYR A 23 13.87 2.91 -7.12
N GLY A 24 14.77 3.88 -7.00
CA GLY A 24 14.90 4.96 -7.99
C GLY A 24 16.12 5.85 -7.75
N GLY A 25 16.57 6.55 -8.80
CA GLY A 25 17.46 7.73 -8.80
C GLY A 25 18.76 7.75 -7.98
N GLY A 26 19.12 6.68 -7.27
CA GLY A 26 20.23 6.70 -6.31
C GLY A 26 20.21 5.60 -5.23
N GLY A 27 19.17 4.77 -5.16
CA GLY A 27 19.19 3.60 -4.30
C GLY A 27 17.83 3.03 -3.95
N ARG A 28 17.80 2.31 -2.82
CA ARG A 28 16.62 1.67 -2.27
C ARG A 28 16.18 2.37 -0.98
N MET A 29 14.91 2.72 -0.89
CA MET A 29 14.29 3.26 0.31
C MET A 29 13.15 2.35 0.78
N GLN A 30 13.15 1.95 2.05
CA GLN A 30 12.00 1.27 2.63
C GLN A 30 10.87 2.28 2.90
N VAL A 31 9.68 2.01 2.38
CA VAL A 31 8.50 2.88 2.46
C VAL A 31 7.54 2.41 3.55
N ALA A 32 7.27 1.10 3.60
CA ALA A 32 6.37 0.50 4.58
C ALA A 32 6.76 -0.98 4.83
N SER A 33 6.23 -1.58 5.90
CA SER A 33 6.38 -3.01 6.11
C SER A 33 5.22 -3.61 6.89
N THR A 34 5.00 -4.90 6.68
CA THR A 34 4.01 -5.72 7.37
C THR A 34 4.56 -7.14 7.56
N ASP A 35 3.81 -8.01 8.21
CA ASP A 35 4.19 -9.42 8.41
C ASP A 35 4.01 -10.23 7.11
N ALA A 36 4.92 -11.18 6.84
CA ALA A 36 4.86 -12.11 5.70
C ALA A 36 3.53 -12.87 5.62
N ARG A 37 2.93 -13.20 6.76
CA ARG A 37 1.62 -13.87 6.82
C ARG A 37 0.51 -13.09 6.13
N HIS A 38 0.65 -11.78 5.95
CA HIS A 38 -0.37 -10.95 5.32
C HIS A 38 -0.32 -10.97 3.78
N ARG A 39 0.64 -11.69 3.17
CA ARG A 39 0.81 -11.78 1.71
C ARG A 39 -0.47 -12.20 0.99
N HIS A 40 -1.18 -13.20 1.52
CA HIS A 40 -2.40 -13.69 0.89
C HIS A 40 -3.52 -12.64 0.88
N TRP A 41 -3.59 -11.76 1.89
CA TRP A 41 -4.55 -10.66 1.91
C TRP A 41 -4.21 -9.55 0.94
N LEU A 42 -2.92 -9.27 0.70
CA LEU A 42 -2.50 -8.36 -0.37
C LEU A 42 -2.92 -8.89 -1.75
N ALA A 43 -2.69 -10.18 -2.01
CA ALA A 43 -3.14 -10.82 -3.24
C ALA A 43 -4.67 -10.78 -3.37
N ALA A 44 -5.41 -11.05 -2.30
CA ALA A 44 -6.87 -10.97 -2.28
C ALA A 44 -7.40 -9.55 -2.52
N ALA A 45 -6.66 -8.51 -2.12
CA ALA A 45 -6.96 -7.12 -2.41
C ALA A 45 -6.64 -6.72 -3.87
N GLY A 46 -6.03 -7.62 -4.66
CA GLY A 46 -5.59 -7.35 -6.02
C GLY A 46 -4.33 -6.48 -6.10
N VAL A 47 -3.51 -6.47 -5.04
CA VAL A 47 -2.28 -5.66 -5.00
C VAL A 47 -1.17 -6.33 -5.80
N LYS A 48 -0.56 -5.58 -6.73
CA LYS A 48 0.62 -6.01 -7.48
C LYS A 48 1.85 -6.05 -6.58
N GLY A 49 2.72 -7.05 -6.77
CA GLY A 49 3.98 -7.17 -6.01
C GLY A 49 5.07 -6.18 -6.46
N GLU A 50 4.97 -5.66 -7.67
CA GLU A 50 5.85 -4.64 -8.23
C GLU A 50 5.01 -3.67 -9.07
N VAL A 51 5.23 -2.37 -8.87
CA VAL A 51 4.49 -1.28 -9.52
C VAL A 51 5.47 -0.22 -10.00
N PRO A 52 5.55 0.09 -11.31
CA PRO A 52 6.33 1.22 -11.80
C PRO A 52 5.91 2.54 -11.16
N ALA A 53 6.87 3.41 -10.85
CA ALA A 53 6.59 4.76 -10.37
C ALA A 53 6.37 5.68 -11.58
N THR A 54 5.17 5.60 -12.14
CA THR A 54 4.68 6.42 -13.26
C THR A 54 3.37 7.09 -12.85
N LEU A 55 2.95 8.15 -13.56
CA LEU A 55 1.65 8.77 -13.31
C LEU A 55 0.49 7.80 -13.64
N ALA A 56 0.65 6.95 -14.65
CA ALA A 56 -0.34 5.96 -15.05
C ALA A 56 -0.59 4.85 -14.01
N GLU A 57 0.37 4.58 -13.13
CA GLU A 57 0.28 3.52 -12.10
C GLU A 57 0.12 4.10 -10.68
N ILE A 58 -0.14 5.41 -10.56
CA ILE A 58 -0.17 6.08 -9.26
C ILE A 58 -1.28 5.54 -8.33
N ASP A 59 -2.40 5.10 -8.90
CA ASP A 59 -3.50 4.46 -8.17
C ASP A 59 -3.05 3.13 -7.55
N GLU A 60 -2.30 2.33 -8.30
CA GLU A 60 -1.73 1.06 -7.84
C GLU A 60 -0.65 1.27 -6.78
N VAL A 61 0.16 2.32 -6.89
CA VAL A 61 1.12 2.72 -5.85
C VAL A 61 0.38 3.10 -4.56
N ALA A 62 -0.67 3.91 -4.66
CA ALA A 62 -1.48 4.31 -3.50
C ALA A 62 -2.10 3.09 -2.82
N LYS A 63 -2.71 2.19 -3.60
CA LYS A 63 -3.31 0.94 -3.11
C LYS A 63 -2.30 0.03 -2.42
N LEU A 64 -1.15 -0.21 -3.05
CA LEU A 64 -0.05 -1.01 -2.49
C LEU A 64 0.42 -0.42 -1.15
N PHE A 65 0.65 0.89 -1.09
CA PHE A 65 1.07 1.57 0.13
C PHE A 65 0.03 1.46 1.26
N VAL A 66 -1.23 1.81 0.97
CA VAL A 66 -2.33 1.80 1.93
C VAL A 66 -2.53 0.38 2.47
N ALA A 67 -2.54 -0.64 1.60
CA ALA A 67 -2.70 -2.03 1.99
C ALA A 67 -1.60 -2.50 2.96
N VAL A 68 -0.34 -2.28 2.60
CA VAL A 68 0.82 -2.66 3.45
C VAL A 68 0.77 -1.93 4.79
N ARG A 69 0.33 -0.65 4.80
CA ARG A 69 0.27 0.14 6.03
C ARG A 69 -0.86 -0.29 6.96
N LEU A 70 -2.00 -0.72 6.43
CA LEU A 70 -3.19 -1.05 7.23
C LEU A 70 -3.21 -2.49 7.74
N LEU A 71 -2.66 -3.44 6.97
CA LEU A 71 -2.70 -4.87 7.32
C LEU A 71 -2.25 -5.20 8.75
N PRO A 72 -1.18 -4.61 9.32
CA PRO A 72 -0.80 -4.86 10.71
C PRO A 72 -1.86 -4.50 11.74
N TYR A 73 -2.77 -3.60 11.38
CA TYR A 73 -3.74 -3.01 12.30
C TYR A 73 -5.17 -3.48 12.03
N ALA A 74 -5.43 -4.11 10.89
CA ALA A 74 -6.73 -4.68 10.60
C ALA A 74 -7.00 -5.87 11.54
N ARG A 75 -8.20 -5.90 12.13
CA ARG A 75 -8.72 -7.04 12.90
C ARG A 75 -8.97 -8.24 12.00
N SER A 76 -9.32 -7.98 10.75
CA SER A 76 -9.58 -8.98 9.72
C SER A 76 -8.90 -8.58 8.42
N GLY A 77 -7.91 -9.36 7.98
CA GLY A 77 -7.28 -9.14 6.67
C GLY A 77 -8.25 -9.31 5.51
N ARG A 78 -9.28 -10.16 5.67
CA ARG A 78 -10.38 -10.31 4.71
C ARG A 78 -11.18 -9.03 4.54
N ALA A 79 -11.62 -8.43 5.65
CA ALA A 79 -12.40 -7.21 5.63
C ALA A 79 -11.62 -6.06 4.99
N LEU A 80 -10.31 -5.95 5.29
CA LEU A 80 -9.45 -4.98 4.63
C LEU A 80 -9.31 -5.25 3.13
N ALA A 81 -9.13 -6.52 2.72
CA ALA A 81 -9.05 -6.85 1.30
C ALA A 81 -10.36 -6.54 0.55
N ASP A 82 -11.51 -6.76 1.18
CA ASP A 82 -12.82 -6.41 0.62
C ASP A 82 -12.94 -4.88 0.45
N VAL A 83 -12.64 -4.10 1.50
CA VAL A 83 -12.64 -2.64 1.47
C VAL A 83 -11.70 -2.09 0.37
N LEU A 84 -10.48 -2.61 0.25
CA LEU A 84 -9.51 -2.14 -0.75
C LEU A 84 -9.91 -2.48 -2.20
N ARG A 85 -10.77 -3.48 -2.42
CA ARG A 85 -11.30 -3.80 -3.76
C ARG A 85 -12.44 -2.87 -4.16
N GLU A 86 -13.20 -2.39 -3.18
CA GLU A 86 -14.37 -1.53 -3.39
C GLU A 86 -14.03 -0.04 -3.32
N MET A 87 -12.87 0.32 -2.77
CA MET A 87 -12.41 1.70 -2.64
C MET A 87 -12.19 2.35 -4.00
N SER A 88 -12.71 3.56 -4.15
CA SER A 88 -12.43 4.38 -5.34
C SER A 88 -10.99 4.89 -5.36
N ASP A 89 -10.48 5.23 -6.55
CA ASP A 89 -9.14 5.82 -6.70
C ASP A 89 -9.01 7.10 -5.85
N PHE A 90 -10.03 7.95 -5.85
CA PHE A 90 -10.07 9.15 -5.03
C PHE A 90 -9.85 8.85 -3.53
N GLU A 91 -10.55 7.84 -2.99
CA GLU A 91 -10.40 7.45 -1.58
C GLU A 91 -9.01 6.86 -1.31
N LEU A 92 -8.48 6.03 -2.22
CA LEU A 92 -7.13 5.48 -2.10
C LEU A 92 -6.08 6.59 -2.02
N HIS A 93 -6.18 7.58 -2.90
CA HIS A 93 -5.31 8.76 -2.89
C HIS A 93 -5.47 9.57 -1.62
N TYR A 94 -6.71 9.86 -1.23
CA TYR A 94 -6.98 10.58 0.02
C TYR A 94 -6.30 9.90 1.21
N TRP A 95 -6.47 8.58 1.36
CA TRP A 95 -5.87 7.84 2.47
C TRP A 95 -4.37 7.71 2.35
N TYR A 96 -3.83 7.51 1.15
CA TYR A 96 -2.40 7.55 0.88
C TYR A 96 -1.78 8.86 1.41
N TYR A 97 -2.31 10.01 0.98
CA TYR A 97 -1.84 11.32 1.43
C TYR A 97 -2.08 11.56 2.92
N ALA A 98 -3.24 11.17 3.45
CA ALA A 98 -3.57 11.33 4.86
C ALA A 98 -2.62 10.52 5.75
N ILE A 99 -2.27 9.29 5.36
CA ILE A 99 -1.32 8.45 6.08
C ILE A 99 0.10 9.03 6.00
N LEU A 100 0.52 9.55 4.85
CA LEU A 100 1.83 10.21 4.73
C LEU A 100 1.94 11.45 5.64
N ARG A 101 0.89 12.28 5.73
CA ARG A 101 0.90 13.51 6.55
C ARG A 101 0.61 13.29 8.03
N HIS A 102 -0.29 12.36 8.36
CA HIS A 102 -0.85 12.23 9.71
C HIS A 102 -0.55 10.89 10.36
N GLY A 103 0.12 9.97 9.64
CA GLY A 103 0.59 8.70 10.17
C GLY A 103 -0.50 7.87 10.84
N MET A 104 -0.25 7.46 12.08
CA MET A 104 -1.15 6.58 12.82
C MET A 104 -2.52 7.17 13.12
N ARG A 105 -2.68 8.50 13.12
CA ARG A 105 -4.00 9.13 13.30
C ARG A 105 -4.92 8.85 12.11
N ALA A 106 -4.39 8.93 10.89
CA ALA A 106 -5.12 8.57 9.68
C ALA A 106 -5.45 7.07 9.63
N VAL A 107 -4.49 6.21 9.99
CA VAL A 107 -4.73 4.76 10.14
C VAL A 107 -5.87 4.48 11.11
N GLY A 108 -5.88 5.13 12.28
CA GLY A 108 -6.95 4.97 13.27
C GLY A 108 -8.31 5.45 12.78
N ALA A 109 -8.36 6.59 12.07
CA ALA A 109 -9.59 7.11 11.48
C ALA A 109 -10.14 6.17 10.40
N MET A 110 -9.28 5.69 9.52
CA MET A 110 -9.65 4.77 8.45
C MET A 110 -10.22 3.47 9.01
N LYS A 111 -9.56 2.89 10.03
CA LYS A 111 -10.07 1.71 10.73
C LYS A 111 -11.47 1.89 11.28
N LYS A 112 -11.71 3.04 11.92
CA LYS A 112 -13.02 3.36 12.49
C LYS A 112 -14.07 3.54 11.41
N LEU A 113 -13.72 4.18 10.29
CA LEU A 113 -14.65 4.45 9.19
C LEU A 113 -15.10 3.18 8.46
N TYR A 114 -14.15 2.28 8.15
CA TYR A 114 -14.43 1.07 7.36
C TYR A 114 -14.62 -0.19 8.21
N GLY A 115 -14.57 -0.10 9.54
CA GLY A 115 -14.77 -1.24 10.43
C GLY A 115 -13.67 -2.31 10.35
N ILE A 116 -12.47 -1.93 9.92
CA ILE A 116 -11.31 -2.83 9.74
C ILE A 116 -10.39 -2.89 10.96
#